data_AF-A0A2I0NEP8-F1
#
_entry.id   AF-A0A2I0NEP8-F1
#
_cell.length_a   1.000
_cell.length_b   1.000
_cell.length_c   1.000
_cell.angle_alpha   90.00
_cell.angle_beta   90.00
_cell.angle_gamma   90.00
#
_symmetry.space_group_name_H-M   'P 1'
#
loop_
_entity.id
_entity.type
_entity.pdbx_description
1 polymer ?
#
loop_
_entity_poly.entity_id
_entity_poly.type
_entity_poly.pdbx_seq_one_letter_code
_entity_poly.pdbx_strand_id
1 'polypeptide(L)'
;ERLGEGGQPLIRIEHALYGLGDPALYVKKELSEDNPCISMSIALKIPLKTEEFVSSNTLDLGLGFNLDYSLEEIYFYLGAGAVYFLGAGYYQEELARRDNYTLHGGIGAGIQISAVVSLFMQFYFQTSPYATGISRVDRLSSVHSFGVRWLIDDDYVFQFSADEDTFTYSTTDIAFAFQLEYGF
;
A
#
# COMPACT_ATOMS: atom_id res chain seq x y z
N GLU A 1 2.59 -0.77 22.57
CA GLU A 1 3.80 -1.57 22.85
C GLU A 1 3.40 -2.96 23.33
N ARG A 2 3.66 -4.02 22.54
CA ARG A 2 3.66 -5.37 23.11
C ARG A 2 5.05 -5.55 23.71
N LEU A 3 5.10 -5.63 25.03
CA LEU A 3 6.31 -5.89 25.77
C LEU A 3 6.57 -7.40 25.70
N GLY A 4 7.79 -7.82 25.39
CA GLY A 4 8.24 -9.21 25.54
C GLY A 4 8.17 -9.66 27.00
N GLU A 5 8.48 -10.94 27.26
CA GLU A 5 8.60 -11.43 28.64
C GLU A 5 9.55 -10.50 29.43
N GLY A 6 9.02 -9.84 30.47
CA GLY A 6 9.78 -8.89 31.28
C GLY A 6 9.70 -7.42 30.88
N GLY A 7 8.77 -6.99 30.02
CA GLY A 7 8.54 -5.54 29.84
C GLY A 7 9.45 -4.86 28.80
N GLN A 8 10.17 -5.62 27.98
CA GLN A 8 11.12 -5.08 26.99
C GLN A 8 10.45 -4.91 25.62
N PRO A 9 10.72 -3.83 24.86
CA PRO A 9 10.32 -3.77 23.46
C PRO A 9 10.97 -4.91 22.68
N LEU A 10 10.18 -5.65 21.90
CA LEU A 10 10.64 -6.83 21.14
C LEU A 10 11.75 -6.49 20.14
N ILE A 11 11.76 -5.26 19.61
CA ILE A 11 12.75 -4.79 18.63
C ILE A 11 13.09 -3.34 18.95
N ARG A 12 14.38 -3.07 19.16
CA ARG A 12 14.90 -1.72 19.39
C ARG A 12 15.83 -1.35 18.25
N ILE A 13 15.30 -0.62 17.29
CA ILE A 13 16.08 -0.08 16.17
C ILE A 13 16.70 1.24 16.64
N GLU A 14 18.00 1.22 16.91
CA GLU A 14 18.75 2.39 17.40
C GLU A 14 19.45 3.17 16.27
N HIS A 15 19.43 2.65 15.05
CA HIS A 15 20.09 3.24 13.88
C HIS A 15 19.19 3.13 12.65
N ALA A 16 19.42 4.00 11.66
CA ALA A 16 18.71 3.90 10.40
C ALA A 16 19.16 2.65 9.64
N LEU A 17 18.19 1.95 9.06
CA LEU A 17 18.38 0.77 8.22
C LEU A 17 18.29 1.17 6.76
N TYR A 18 19.15 0.60 5.93
CA TYR A 18 19.22 0.91 4.51
C TYR A 18 19.44 -0.36 3.71
N GLY A 19 18.78 -0.50 2.57
CA GLY A 19 18.99 -1.65 1.69
C GLY A 19 18.04 -1.65 0.50
N LEU A 20 18.10 -2.72 -0.26
CA LEU A 20 17.17 -2.97 -1.36
C LEU A 20 15.96 -3.73 -0.82
N GLY A 21 14.77 -3.16 -0.98
CA GLY A 21 13.53 -3.85 -0.71
C GLY A 21 13.25 -4.97 -1.71
N ASP A 22 12.24 -5.78 -1.41
CA ASP A 22 11.83 -6.89 -2.26
C ASP A 22 11.30 -6.39 -3.62
N PRO A 23 11.90 -6.79 -4.76
CA PRO A 23 11.39 -6.43 -6.07
C PRO A 23 10.03 -7.06 -6.30
N ALA A 24 9.14 -6.28 -6.92
CA ALA A 24 7.80 -6.70 -7.28
C ALA A 24 7.60 -6.60 -8.79
N LEU A 25 6.96 -7.62 -9.34
CA LEU A 25 6.57 -7.72 -10.75
C LEU A 25 5.05 -7.75 -10.82
N TYR A 26 4.49 -6.97 -11.73
CA TYR A 26 3.05 -6.83 -11.92
C TYR A 26 2.68 -7.10 -13.38
N VAL A 27 1.62 -7.87 -13.59
CA VAL A 27 0.96 -8.00 -14.88
C VAL A 27 -0.45 -7.48 -14.71
N LYS A 28 -0.79 -6.41 -15.43
CA LYS A 28 -2.13 -5.81 -15.46
C LYS A 28 -2.79 -6.13 -16.79
N LYS A 29 -4.07 -6.48 -16.75
CA LYS A 29 -4.92 -6.69 -17.93
C LYS A 29 -6.19 -5.85 -17.80
N GLU A 30 -6.43 -5.01 -18.79
CA GLU A 30 -7.70 -4.33 -18.97
C GLU A 30 -8.72 -5.31 -19.52
N LEU A 31 -9.86 -5.38 -18.84
CA LEU A 31 -11.02 -6.20 -19.20
C LEU A 31 -12.06 -5.37 -19.96
N SER A 32 -12.10 -4.07 -19.68
CA SER A 32 -12.89 -3.05 -20.37
C SER A 32 -12.07 -1.78 -20.45
N GLU A 33 -11.90 -1.24 -21.65
CA GLU A 33 -11.25 0.05 -21.91
C GLU A 33 -12.26 1.22 -21.94
N ASP A 34 -13.55 0.89 -22.00
CA ASP A 34 -14.64 1.88 -21.94
C ASP A 34 -14.73 2.52 -20.56
N ASN A 35 -15.52 3.58 -20.41
CA ASN A 35 -15.84 4.18 -19.12
C ASN A 35 -17.14 3.57 -18.55
N PRO A 36 -17.11 2.79 -17.44
CA PRO A 36 -16.00 2.58 -16.51
C PRO A 36 -14.95 1.56 -17.01
N CYS A 37 -13.68 1.90 -16.80
CA CYS A 37 -12.56 1.02 -17.12
C CYS A 37 -12.41 -0.03 -16.01
N ILE A 38 -12.25 -1.28 -16.41
CA ILE A 38 -12.15 -2.40 -15.48
C ILE A 38 -10.84 -3.11 -15.77
N SER A 39 -10.04 -3.33 -14.73
CA SER A 39 -8.77 -4.03 -14.85
C SER A 39 -8.55 -5.03 -13.74
N MET A 40 -7.77 -6.05 -14.06
CA MET A 40 -7.26 -7.01 -13.08
C MET A 40 -5.74 -7.06 -13.13
N SER A 41 -5.12 -7.37 -12.01
CA SER A 41 -3.67 -7.53 -11.94
C SER A 41 -3.29 -8.76 -11.12
N ILE A 42 -2.16 -9.37 -11.52
CA ILE A 42 -1.45 -10.33 -10.70
C ILE A 42 -0.08 -9.74 -10.36
N ALA A 43 0.39 -9.99 -9.13
CA ALA A 43 1.66 -9.51 -8.64
C ALA A 43 2.48 -10.65 -8.04
N LEU A 44 3.80 -10.57 -8.21
CA LEU A 44 4.77 -11.44 -7.57
C LEU A 44 5.82 -10.56 -6.91
N LYS A 45 5.96 -10.65 -5.60
CA LYS A 45 7.05 -10.02 -4.84
C LYS A 45 8.07 -11.07 -4.44
N ILE A 46 9.32 -10.90 -4.86
CA ILE A 46 10.38 -11.88 -4.65
C ILE A 46 11.23 -11.42 -3.46
N PRO A 47 11.40 -12.24 -2.40
CA PRO A 47 12.14 -11.80 -1.23
C PRO A 47 13.64 -11.71 -1.54
N LEU A 48 14.23 -10.54 -1.29
CA LEU A 48 15.68 -10.43 -1.21
C LEU A 48 16.14 -10.75 0.21
N LYS A 49 17.27 -11.44 0.33
CA LYS A 49 17.90 -11.70 1.63
C LYS A 49 18.74 -10.49 2.03
N THR A 50 18.07 -9.41 2.45
CA THR A 50 18.69 -8.19 3.00
C THR A 50 18.42 -8.06 4.49
N GLU A 51 18.80 -6.93 5.10
CA GLU A 51 18.53 -6.64 6.51
C GLU A 51 17.03 -6.76 6.84
N GLU A 52 16.77 -7.17 8.09
CA GLU A 52 15.45 -7.21 8.70
C GLU A 52 14.79 -5.81 8.62
N PHE A 53 13.46 -5.74 8.55
CA PHE A 53 12.67 -4.54 8.20
C PHE A 53 12.75 -4.03 6.74
N VAL A 54 13.84 -4.25 6.00
CA VAL A 54 13.95 -3.83 4.59
C VAL A 54 13.27 -4.83 3.64
N SER A 55 13.39 -6.12 3.95
CA SER A 55 12.76 -7.23 3.24
C SER A 55 11.75 -7.94 4.13
N SER A 56 10.63 -8.41 3.56
CA SER A 56 9.65 -9.21 4.33
C SER A 56 10.10 -10.67 4.50
N ASN A 57 11.09 -11.11 3.72
CA ASN A 57 11.52 -12.51 3.61
C ASN A 57 10.36 -13.49 3.29
N THR A 58 9.31 -12.98 2.64
CA THR A 58 8.18 -13.75 2.12
C THR A 58 8.07 -13.60 0.62
N LEU A 59 7.70 -14.69 -0.05
CA LEU A 59 7.28 -14.63 -1.44
C LEU A 59 5.79 -14.27 -1.47
N ASP A 60 5.45 -13.12 -2.04
CA ASP A 60 4.08 -12.62 -2.00
C ASP A 60 3.40 -12.75 -3.36
N LEU A 61 2.20 -13.30 -3.35
CA LEU A 61 1.33 -13.42 -4.52
C LEU A 61 0.15 -12.47 -4.36
N GLY A 62 0.09 -11.46 -5.22
CA GLY A 62 -0.99 -10.48 -5.22
C GLY A 62 -2.00 -10.73 -6.33
N LEU A 63 -3.27 -10.48 -6.04
CA LEU A 63 -4.35 -10.36 -7.00
C LEU A 63 -5.05 -9.03 -6.77
N GLY A 64 -5.27 -8.25 -7.82
CA GLY A 64 -5.95 -6.96 -7.77
C GLY A 64 -7.07 -6.87 -8.80
N PHE A 65 -8.08 -6.08 -8.46
CA PHE A 65 -9.19 -5.68 -9.31
C PHE A 65 -9.39 -4.17 -9.13
N ASN A 66 -9.54 -3.44 -10.24
CA ASN A 66 -9.80 -2.01 -10.21
C ASN A 66 -10.96 -1.66 -11.15
N LEU A 67 -11.73 -0.66 -10.73
CA LEU A 67 -12.76 0.00 -11.50
C LEU A 67 -12.49 1.50 -11.44
N ASP A 68 -12.34 2.08 -12.63
CA ASP A 68 -12.00 3.47 -12.87
C ASP A 68 -13.15 4.13 -13.63
N TYR A 69 -13.72 5.21 -13.09
CA TYR A 69 -14.84 5.91 -13.73
C TYR A 69 -14.54 7.40 -13.82
N SER A 70 -14.64 7.97 -15.00
CA SER A 70 -14.39 9.40 -15.23
C SER A 70 -15.66 10.12 -15.67
N LEU A 71 -15.92 11.31 -15.14
CA LEU A 71 -17.02 12.17 -15.53
C LEU A 71 -16.54 13.62 -15.52
N GLU A 72 -16.34 14.19 -16.71
CA GLU A 72 -15.79 15.54 -16.89
C GLU A 72 -14.46 15.70 -16.13
N GLU A 73 -14.33 16.68 -15.23
CA GLU A 73 -13.13 16.89 -14.43
C GLU A 73 -13.02 15.94 -13.22
N ILE A 74 -14.01 15.08 -12.97
CA ILE A 74 -14.06 14.22 -11.80
C ILE A 74 -13.68 12.78 -12.19
N TYR A 75 -12.81 12.17 -11.39
CA TYR A 75 -12.43 10.78 -11.52
C TYR A 75 -12.79 10.03 -10.23
N PHE A 76 -13.26 8.80 -10.37
CA PHE A 76 -13.56 7.88 -9.27
C PHE A 76 -12.77 6.60 -9.47
N TYR A 77 -12.26 6.07 -8.36
CA TYR A 77 -11.51 4.84 -8.31
C TYR A 77 -12.11 3.92 -7.25
N LEU A 78 -12.22 2.63 -7.58
CA LEU A 78 -12.53 1.56 -6.66
C LEU A 78 -11.55 0.41 -6.92
N GLY A 79 -10.90 -0.06 -5.87
CA GLY A 79 -9.96 -1.18 -5.93
C GLY A 79 -10.28 -2.22 -4.87
N ALA A 80 -10.00 -3.48 -5.18
CA ALA A 80 -10.01 -4.57 -4.22
C ALA A 80 -8.95 -5.60 -4.59
N GLY A 81 -8.40 -6.28 -3.58
CA GLY A 81 -7.41 -7.31 -3.84
C GLY A 81 -7.07 -8.15 -2.63
N ALA A 82 -6.19 -9.10 -2.87
CA ALA A 82 -5.68 -10.02 -1.88
C ALA A 82 -4.19 -10.24 -2.09
N VAL A 83 -3.47 -10.45 -0.98
CA VAL A 83 -2.07 -10.87 -1.00
C VAL A 83 -1.95 -12.15 -0.21
N TYR A 84 -1.28 -13.16 -0.76
CA TYR A 84 -0.95 -14.39 -0.08
C TYR A 84 0.56 -14.47 0.16
N PHE A 85 0.97 -14.80 1.38
CA PHE A 85 2.37 -14.86 1.78
C PHE A 85 2.86 -16.31 1.84
N LEU A 86 3.90 -16.63 1.08
CA LEU A 86 4.59 -17.91 1.10
C LEU A 86 5.90 -17.81 1.89
N GLY A 87 6.08 -18.72 2.84
CA GLY A 87 7.26 -18.79 3.71
C GLY A 87 7.06 -18.15 5.07
N ALA A 88 8.03 -18.35 5.96
CA ALA A 88 7.93 -17.90 7.35
C ALA A 88 8.04 -16.38 7.47
N GLY A 89 8.82 -15.69 6.62
CA GLY A 89 9.04 -14.25 6.78
C GLY A 89 9.65 -13.88 8.13
N TYR A 90 10.01 -12.61 8.28
CA TYR A 90 10.55 -12.11 9.54
C TYR A 90 9.46 -12.00 10.63
N TYR A 91 8.30 -11.44 10.26
CA TYR A 91 7.26 -11.11 11.22
C TYR A 91 6.30 -12.25 11.62
N GLN A 92 6.45 -13.46 11.09
CA GLN A 92 5.48 -14.52 11.42
C GLN A 92 5.50 -14.87 12.91
N GLU A 93 6.68 -15.05 13.49
CA GLU A 93 6.83 -15.38 14.90
C GLU A 93 6.69 -14.13 15.77
N GLU A 94 7.31 -13.01 15.36
CA GLU A 94 7.38 -11.78 16.14
C GLU A 94 6.03 -11.07 16.30
N LEU A 95 5.24 -11.00 15.23
CA LEU A 95 3.90 -10.39 15.23
C LEU A 95 2.78 -11.42 15.39
N ALA A 96 3.14 -12.69 15.63
CA ALA A 96 2.20 -13.80 15.73
C ALA A 96 1.21 -13.82 14.55
N ARG A 97 1.75 -13.97 13.32
CA ARG A 97 0.93 -14.03 12.10
C ARG A 97 -0.01 -15.24 12.17
N ARG A 98 -1.31 -14.97 12.19
CA ARG A 98 -2.37 -15.98 12.22
C ARG A 98 -2.73 -16.45 10.82
N ASP A 99 -2.79 -15.52 9.87
CA ASP A 99 -3.27 -15.76 8.52
C ASP A 99 -2.13 -15.53 7.51
N ASN A 100 -2.03 -16.39 6.50
CA ASN A 100 -1.06 -16.23 5.41
C ASN A 100 -1.59 -15.36 4.27
N TYR A 101 -2.59 -14.51 4.55
CA TYR A 101 -3.13 -13.62 3.55
C TYR A 101 -3.63 -12.31 4.16
N THR A 102 -3.69 -11.27 3.34
CA THR A 102 -4.45 -10.05 3.62
C THR A 102 -5.43 -9.78 2.49
N LEU A 103 -6.56 -9.18 2.84
CA LEU A 103 -7.49 -8.57 1.91
C LEU A 103 -7.34 -7.06 2.00
N HIS A 104 -7.43 -6.39 0.87
CA HIS A 104 -7.41 -4.95 0.80
C HIS A 104 -8.49 -4.44 -0.13
N GLY A 105 -8.91 -3.21 0.12
CA GLY A 105 -9.88 -2.50 -0.70
C GLY A 105 -9.63 -1.02 -0.60
N GLY A 106 -9.97 -0.28 -1.64
CA GLY A 106 -9.83 1.16 -1.64
C GLY A 106 -10.89 1.83 -2.47
N ILE A 107 -11.25 3.04 -2.08
CA ILE A 107 -12.11 3.92 -2.86
C ILE A 107 -11.43 5.28 -2.92
N GLY A 108 -11.52 5.96 -4.05
CA GLY A 108 -10.98 7.30 -4.18
C GLY A 108 -11.75 8.14 -5.16
N ALA A 109 -11.51 9.44 -5.08
CA ALA A 109 -11.97 10.41 -6.05
C ALA A 109 -10.87 11.43 -6.34
N GLY A 110 -10.83 11.92 -7.56
CA GLY A 110 -9.97 13.01 -7.98
C GLY A 110 -10.76 14.09 -8.70
N ILE A 111 -10.21 15.30 -8.69
CA ILE A 111 -10.74 16.43 -9.45
C ILE A 111 -9.59 17.10 -10.21
N GLN A 112 -9.79 17.31 -11.49
CA GLN A 112 -8.91 18.12 -12.32
C GLN A 112 -9.22 19.61 -12.07
N ILE A 113 -8.26 20.33 -11.51
CA ILE A 113 -8.39 21.77 -11.24
C ILE A 113 -7.95 22.59 -12.45
N SER A 114 -7.00 22.06 -13.23
CA SER A 114 -6.54 22.67 -14.48
C SER A 114 -6.07 21.60 -15.45
N ALA A 115 -5.73 22.00 -16.67
CA ALA A 115 -5.18 21.10 -17.69
C ALA A 115 -3.95 20.30 -17.20
N VAL A 116 -3.22 20.80 -16.19
CA VAL A 116 -1.97 20.19 -15.71
C VAL A 116 -1.97 19.84 -14.23
N VAL A 117 -3.04 20.17 -13.47
CA VAL A 117 -3.12 19.89 -12.03
C VAL A 117 -4.40 19.15 -11.68
N SER A 118 -4.26 18.06 -10.94
CA SER A 118 -5.38 17.36 -10.31
C SER A 118 -5.12 17.13 -8.83
N LEU A 119 -6.20 17.12 -8.04
CA LEU A 119 -6.18 16.68 -6.65
C LEU A 119 -6.84 15.32 -6.56
N PHE A 120 -6.44 14.54 -5.56
CA PHE A 120 -7.10 13.27 -5.24
C PHE A 120 -7.19 13.03 -3.76
N MET A 121 -8.17 12.20 -3.41
CA MET A 121 -8.37 11.63 -2.09
C MET A 121 -8.66 10.14 -2.24
N GLN A 122 -8.05 9.31 -1.39
CA GLN A 122 -8.24 7.88 -1.38
C GLN A 122 -8.37 7.36 0.05
N PHE A 123 -9.28 6.42 0.25
CA PHE A 123 -9.46 5.63 1.46
C PHE A 123 -9.04 4.21 1.14
N TYR A 124 -7.98 3.72 1.76
CA TYR A 124 -7.49 2.36 1.62
C TYR A 124 -7.72 1.59 2.91
N PHE A 125 -8.24 0.37 2.80
CA PHE A 125 -8.54 -0.52 3.90
C PHE A 125 -7.80 -1.82 3.72
N GLN A 126 -7.26 -2.38 4.80
CA GLN A 126 -6.59 -3.67 4.77
C GLN A 126 -6.84 -4.49 6.03
N THR A 127 -7.04 -5.79 5.88
CA THR A 127 -7.11 -6.70 7.03
C THR A 127 -5.73 -6.93 7.62
N SER A 128 -5.64 -7.05 8.94
CA SER A 128 -4.40 -7.47 9.59
C SER A 128 -4.27 -9.01 9.58
N PRO A 129 -3.10 -9.56 9.17
CA PRO A 129 -2.84 -11.00 9.26
C PRO A 129 -2.32 -11.42 10.66
N TYR A 130 -2.19 -10.48 11.59
CA TYR A 130 -1.48 -10.65 12.87
C TYR A 130 -2.44 -10.80 14.06
N ALA A 131 -1.99 -11.54 15.08
CA ALA A 131 -2.66 -11.71 16.38
C ALA A 131 -1.77 -11.17 17.51
N THR A 132 -1.47 -9.88 17.42
CA THR A 132 -0.62 -9.14 18.36
C THR A 132 -1.29 -8.89 19.71
N GLY A 133 -2.55 -9.29 19.93
CA GLY A 133 -3.29 -9.01 21.17
C GLY A 133 -3.57 -7.52 21.41
N ILE A 134 -3.11 -6.64 20.52
CA ILE A 134 -3.40 -5.22 20.50
C ILE A 134 -4.52 -5.02 19.49
N SER A 135 -5.74 -4.78 20.00
CA SER A 135 -6.95 -4.77 19.19
C SER A 135 -6.92 -3.79 17.99
N ARG A 136 -6.13 -2.72 18.06
CA ARG A 136 -5.97 -1.76 16.96
C ARG A 136 -5.10 -2.28 15.81
N VAL A 137 -4.08 -3.06 16.11
CA VAL A 137 -3.17 -3.69 15.13
C VAL A 137 -3.79 -4.95 14.52
N ASP A 138 -4.61 -5.67 15.28
CA ASP A 138 -5.22 -6.94 14.86
C ASP A 138 -6.50 -6.75 14.02
N ARG A 139 -6.98 -5.51 13.86
CA ARG A 139 -8.24 -5.20 13.16
C ARG A 139 -7.99 -4.58 11.79
N LEU A 140 -9.08 -4.41 11.04
CA LEU A 140 -9.08 -3.70 9.77
C LEU A 140 -8.43 -2.32 9.94
N SER A 141 -7.37 -2.10 9.18
CA SER A 141 -6.63 -0.85 9.10
C SER A 141 -7.14 0.03 7.99
N SER A 142 -7.06 1.33 8.18
CA SER A 142 -7.50 2.31 7.19
C SER A 142 -6.48 3.42 7.05
N VAL A 143 -6.10 3.72 5.82
CA VAL A 143 -5.18 4.79 5.46
C VAL A 143 -5.91 5.77 4.58
N HIS A 144 -5.81 7.05 4.89
CA HIS A 144 -6.38 8.14 4.11
C HIS A 144 -5.26 8.88 3.40
N SER A 145 -5.33 8.91 2.08
CA SER A 145 -4.34 9.55 1.22
C SER A 145 -4.95 10.78 0.59
N PHE A 146 -4.23 11.89 0.64
CA PHE A 146 -4.58 13.14 -0.03
C PHE A 146 -3.38 13.59 -0.85
N GLY A 147 -3.60 14.02 -2.07
CA GLY A 147 -2.48 14.42 -2.89
C GLY A 147 -2.82 15.33 -4.07
N VAL A 148 -1.75 15.80 -4.68
CA VAL A 148 -1.76 16.59 -5.91
C VAL A 148 -0.90 15.88 -6.93
N ARG A 149 -1.42 15.80 -8.16
CA ARG A 149 -0.67 15.41 -9.35
C ARG A 149 -0.50 16.63 -10.24
N TRP A 150 0.72 16.83 -10.72
CA TRP A 150 1.12 17.95 -11.56
C TRP A 150 1.88 17.42 -12.77
N LEU A 151 1.29 17.60 -13.95
CA LEU A 151 1.97 17.44 -15.24
C LEU A 151 2.95 18.61 -15.40
N ILE A 152 4.25 18.35 -15.23
CA ILE A 152 5.30 19.36 -15.33
C ILE A 152 5.47 19.75 -16.80
N ASP A 153 5.53 18.75 -17.67
CA ASP A 153 5.54 18.84 -19.13
C ASP A 153 4.99 17.53 -19.71
N ASP A 154 5.08 17.33 -21.02
CA ASP A 154 4.50 16.17 -21.71
C ASP A 154 5.11 14.82 -21.26
N ASP A 155 6.31 14.83 -20.68
CA ASP A 155 7.05 13.62 -20.31
C ASP A 155 7.06 13.36 -18.80
N TYR A 156 6.82 14.38 -17.97
CA TYR A 156 7.00 14.31 -16.52
C TYR A 156 5.71 14.59 -15.73
N VAL A 157 5.37 13.67 -14.84
CA VAL A 157 4.30 13.84 -13.84
C VAL A 157 4.89 13.80 -12.45
N PHE A 158 4.69 14.86 -11.69
CA PHE A 158 5.02 14.91 -10.27
C PHE A 158 3.78 14.66 -9.41
N GLN A 159 3.95 13.87 -8.35
CA GLN A 159 2.94 13.64 -7.33
C GLN A 159 3.50 13.95 -5.95
N PHE A 160 2.74 14.72 -5.18
CA PHE A 160 2.89 14.82 -3.74
C PHE A 160 1.67 14.24 -3.05
N SER A 161 1.87 13.39 -2.05
CA SER A 161 0.78 12.89 -1.21
C SER A 161 1.15 12.86 0.27
N ALA A 162 0.11 13.00 1.09
CA ALA A 162 0.15 12.78 2.53
C ALA A 162 -0.82 11.65 2.88
N ASP A 163 -0.32 10.65 3.60
CA ASP A 163 -1.06 9.50 4.06
C ASP A 163 -1.20 9.54 5.58
N GLU A 164 -2.40 9.30 6.10
CA GLU A 164 -2.69 9.30 7.55
C GLU A 164 -3.38 7.98 7.95
N ASP A 165 -2.90 7.35 9.02
CA ASP A 165 -3.61 6.26 9.72
C ASP A 165 -4.42 6.82 10.88
N THR A 166 -5.64 7.23 10.59
CA THR A 166 -6.50 7.90 11.59
C THR A 166 -7.03 6.93 12.67
N PHE A 167 -6.97 5.61 12.47
CA PHE A 167 -7.76 4.68 13.28
C PHE A 167 -6.96 3.54 13.93
N THR A 168 -5.95 3.00 13.26
CA THR A 168 -5.39 1.68 13.60
C THR A 168 -4.00 1.70 14.19
N TYR A 169 -3.21 2.76 13.99
CA TYR A 169 -1.79 2.80 14.38
C TYR A 169 -1.03 1.55 13.93
N SER A 170 -1.49 0.94 12.84
CA SER A 170 -0.94 -0.29 12.27
C SER A 170 -0.02 0.01 11.10
N THR A 171 -0.06 1.24 10.60
CA THR A 171 0.95 1.83 9.72
C THR A 171 1.52 3.11 10.35
N THR A 172 2.32 3.86 9.61
CA THR A 172 2.85 5.16 10.00
C THR A 172 1.72 6.15 10.28
N ASP A 173 1.81 6.88 11.40
CA ASP A 173 0.81 7.90 11.78
C ASP A 173 0.56 8.90 10.64
N ILE A 174 1.66 9.43 10.07
CA ILE A 174 1.65 10.30 8.90
C ILE A 174 2.85 9.97 8.02
N ALA A 175 2.61 9.75 6.72
CA ALA A 175 3.66 9.60 5.71
C ALA A 175 3.52 10.67 4.63
N PHE A 176 4.65 11.16 4.13
CA PHE A 176 4.70 12.09 2.99
C PHE A 176 5.46 11.42 1.85
N ALA A 177 4.87 11.42 0.66
CA ALA A 177 5.47 10.85 -0.54
C ALA A 177 5.66 11.92 -1.61
N PHE A 178 6.82 11.86 -2.26
CA PHE A 178 7.20 12.68 -3.41
C PHE A 178 7.60 11.72 -4.53
N GLN A 179 6.88 11.75 -5.64
CA GLN A 179 7.10 10.86 -6.77
C GLN A 179 7.23 11.68 -8.05
N LEU A 180 8.23 11.32 -8.86
CA LEU A 180 8.38 11.82 -10.21
C LEU A 180 8.28 10.62 -11.17
N GLU A 181 7.26 10.63 -12.01
CA GLU A 181 7.03 9.65 -13.06
C GLU A 181 7.51 10.23 -14.39
N TYR A 182 8.23 9.41 -15.16
CA TYR A 182 8.68 9.73 -16.51
C TYR A 182 7.96 8.81 -17.49
N GLY A 183 7.16 9.38 -18.38
CA GLY A 183 6.51 8.68 -19.49
C GLY A 183 7.43 8.59 -20.69
N PHE A 184 7.56 7.42 -21.30
CA PHE A 184 8.27 7.20 -22.56
C PHE A 184 7.31 6.62 -23.61
#